data_AF-A0A542DMM2-F1
#
_entry.id   AF-A0A542DMM2-F1
#
_cell.length_a   1.000
_cell.length_b   1.000
_cell.length_c   1.000
_cell.angle_alpha   90.00
_cell.angle_beta   90.00
_cell.angle_gamma   90.00
#
_symmetry.space_group_name_H-M   'P 1'
#
loop_
_entity.id
_entity.type
_entity.pdbx_description
1 polymer ?
#
loop_
_entity_poly.entity_id
_entity_poly.type
_entity_poly.pdbx_seq_one_letter_code
_entity_poly.pdbx_strand_id
1 'polypeptide(L)'
;MTEGSTAAMRYKEIIGLARRAADDLRSWELSRAEELAAARATAEAEVAAAVEREQVTTERANRWWRMAADNVDRVSWLETGAAPEPIDSARGEWLDRYLEDIRPTYQELNQAILNLGWRAR
;
A
#
# COMPACT_ATOMS: atom_id res chain seq x y z
N MET A 1 -11.91 -67.24 14.83
CA MET A 1 -12.22 -66.97 16.25
C MET A 1 -12.32 -65.47 16.44
N THR A 2 -13.50 -64.90 16.21
CA THR A 2 -13.77 -63.48 16.44
C THR A 2 -14.38 -63.36 17.83
N GLU A 3 -13.52 -63.39 18.85
CA GLU A 3 -13.92 -62.97 20.20
C GLU A 3 -14.28 -61.49 20.14
N GLY A 4 -15.58 -61.22 20.26
CA GLY A 4 -16.11 -59.88 20.23
C GLY A 4 -15.52 -59.06 21.35
N SER A 5 -14.81 -57.99 20.99
CA SER A 5 -14.50 -56.88 21.90
C SER A 5 -15.72 -56.58 22.78
N THR A 6 -15.55 -56.72 24.10
CA THR A 6 -16.62 -56.49 25.07
C THR A 6 -17.15 -55.07 24.90
N ALA A 7 -18.43 -54.83 25.19
CA ALA A 7 -19.04 -53.51 25.01
C ALA A 7 -18.24 -52.38 25.71
N ALA A 8 -17.60 -52.70 26.85
CA ALA A 8 -16.71 -51.81 27.57
C ALA A 8 -15.42 -51.44 26.81
N MET A 9 -14.81 -52.39 26.07
CA MET A 9 -13.63 -52.12 25.24
C MET A 9 -13.97 -51.21 24.06
N ARG A 10 -15.07 -51.50 23.35
CA ARG A 10 -15.56 -50.63 22.25
C ARG A 10 -15.87 -49.22 22.72
N TYR A 11 -16.50 -49.10 23.88
CA TYR A 11 -16.79 -47.80 24.48
C TYR A 11 -15.49 -47.03 24.79
N LYS A 12 -14.49 -47.69 25.39
CA LYS A 12 -13.19 -47.08 25.67
C LYS A 12 -12.47 -46.62 24.39
N GLU A 13 -12.54 -47.41 23.32
CA GLU A 13 -11.98 -47.05 22.01
C GLU A 13 -12.67 -45.81 21.43
N ILE A 14 -14.01 -45.78 21.44
CA ILE A 14 -14.80 -44.63 20.96
C ILE A 14 -14.46 -43.36 21.75
N ILE A 15 -14.40 -43.45 23.09
CA ILE A 15 -14.05 -42.30 23.94
C ILE A 15 -12.61 -41.85 23.70
N GLY A 16 -11.67 -42.78 23.49
CA GLY A 16 -10.29 -42.46 23.14
C GLY A 16 -10.18 -41.72 21.81
N LEU A 17 -10.92 -42.17 20.79
CA LEU A 17 -11.00 -41.51 19.49
C LEU A 17 -11.64 -40.12 19.59
N ALA A 18 -12.75 -40.00 20.32
CA ALA A 18 -13.43 -38.73 20.52
C ALA A 18 -12.55 -37.71 21.25
N ARG A 19 -11.81 -38.15 22.27
CA ARG A 19 -10.85 -37.30 23.00
C ARG A 19 -9.73 -36.82 22.08
N ARG A 20 -9.13 -37.73 21.29
CA ARG A 20 -8.09 -37.38 20.34
C ARG A 20 -8.59 -36.39 19.29
N ALA A 21 -9.76 -36.63 18.70
CA ALA A 21 -10.35 -35.73 17.72
C ALA A 21 -10.60 -34.32 18.31
N ALA A 22 -11.04 -34.24 19.57
CA ALA A 22 -11.23 -32.96 20.25
C ALA A 22 -9.91 -32.22 20.51
N ASP A 23 -8.84 -32.94 20.87
CA ASP A 23 -7.52 -32.36 21.09
C ASP A 23 -6.86 -31.93 19.76
N ASP A 24 -7.04 -32.72 18.69
CA ASP A 24 -6.58 -32.40 17.34
C ASP A 24 -7.32 -31.15 16.80
N LEU A 25 -8.64 -31.07 16.99
CA LEU A 25 -9.43 -29.89 16.61
C LEU A 25 -8.97 -28.65 17.35
N ARG A 26 -8.79 -28.72 18.68
CA ARG A 26 -8.34 -27.58 19.47
C ARG A 26 -6.95 -27.09 19.03
N SER A 27 -6.05 -28.02 18.75
CA SER A 27 -4.71 -27.70 18.25
C SER A 27 -4.77 -27.03 16.88
N TRP A 28 -5.63 -27.52 15.99
CA TRP A 28 -5.86 -26.92 14.69
C TRP A 28 -6.48 -25.52 14.79
N GLU A 29 -7.48 -25.33 15.64
CA GLU A 29 -8.13 -24.03 15.87
C GLU A 29 -7.13 -22.99 16.38
N LEU A 30 -6.25 -23.38 17.31
CA LEU A 30 -5.19 -22.50 17.82
C LEU A 30 -4.20 -22.11 16.71
N SER A 31 -3.67 -23.09 15.97
CA SER A 31 -2.77 -22.84 14.84
C SER A 31 -3.42 -21.94 13.80
N ARG A 32 -4.71 -22.16 13.52
CA ARG A 32 -5.46 -21.37 12.55
C ARG A 32 -5.67 -19.93 13.03
N ALA A 33 -5.93 -19.73 14.32
CA ALA A 33 -6.04 -18.41 14.91
C ALA A 33 -4.71 -17.63 14.81
N GLU A 34 -3.59 -18.30 15.06
CA GLU A 34 -2.25 -17.71 14.93
C GLU A 34 -1.93 -17.32 13.47
N GLU A 35 -2.22 -18.19 12.51
CA GLU A 35 -2.08 -17.91 11.08
C GLU A 35 -2.88 -16.68 10.65
N LEU A 36 -4.16 -16.60 11.07
CA LEU A 36 -5.03 -15.48 10.74
C LEU A 36 -4.56 -14.18 11.40
N ALA A 37 -4.08 -14.25 12.65
CA ALA A 37 -3.53 -13.09 13.33
C ALA A 37 -2.27 -12.58 12.61
N ALA A 38 -1.38 -13.47 12.19
CA ALA A 38 -0.20 -13.12 11.40
C ALA A 38 -0.58 -12.49 10.05
N ALA A 39 -1.50 -13.11 9.31
CA ALA A 39 -1.96 -12.59 8.02
C ALA A 39 -2.61 -11.20 8.16
N ARG A 40 -3.40 -10.98 9.23
CA ARG A 40 -3.98 -9.68 9.54
C ARG A 40 -2.91 -8.64 9.85
N ALA A 41 -1.92 -8.97 10.68
CA ALA A 41 -0.84 -8.06 11.00
C ALA A 41 -0.02 -7.66 9.76
N THR A 42 0.25 -8.61 8.85
CA THR A 42 0.89 -8.32 7.56
C THR A 42 0.05 -7.38 6.71
N ALA A 43 -1.24 -7.65 6.56
CA ALA A 43 -2.14 -6.80 5.78
C ALA A 43 -2.25 -5.38 6.37
N GLU A 44 -2.33 -5.25 7.69
CA GLU A 44 -2.34 -3.94 8.37
C GLU A 44 -1.04 -3.16 8.13
N ALA A 45 0.11 -3.83 8.16
CA ALA A 45 1.39 -3.21 7.85
C ALA A 45 1.49 -2.76 6.39
N GLU A 46 1.00 -3.56 5.45
CA GLU A 46 0.97 -3.20 4.01
C GLU A 46 0.07 -1.99 3.74
N VAL A 47 -1.10 -1.93 4.38
CA VAL A 47 -2.02 -0.78 4.29
C VAL A 47 -1.36 0.46 4.87
N ALA A 48 -0.75 0.37 6.05
CA ALA A 48 -0.06 1.50 6.66
C ALA A 48 1.06 2.03 5.75
N ALA A 49 1.88 1.15 5.17
CA ALA A 49 2.93 1.52 4.23
C ALA A 49 2.39 2.11 2.91
N ALA A 50 1.21 1.69 2.45
CA ALA A 50 0.56 2.30 1.29
C ALA A 50 0.07 3.72 1.59
N VAL A 51 -0.56 3.93 2.76
CA VAL A 51 -1.04 5.25 3.20
C VAL A 51 0.11 6.23 3.40
N GLU A 52 1.21 5.80 4.01
CA GLU A 52 2.40 6.64 4.17
C GLU A 52 2.98 7.05 2.81
N ARG A 53 3.09 6.10 1.87
CA ARG A 53 3.57 6.39 0.51
C ARG A 53 2.66 7.38 -0.23
N GLU A 54 1.34 7.26 -0.07
CA GLU A 54 0.38 8.20 -0.65
C GLU A 54 0.56 9.62 -0.09
N GLN A 55 0.69 9.75 1.24
CA GLN A 55 0.91 11.03 1.90
C GLN A 55 2.21 11.69 1.44
N VAL A 56 3.32 10.96 1.49
CA VAL A 56 4.64 11.48 1.08
C VAL A 56 4.64 11.90 -0.39
N THR A 57 3.99 11.12 -1.26
CA THR A 57 3.87 11.44 -2.68
C THR A 57 3.05 12.70 -2.91
N THR A 58 1.91 12.81 -2.23
CA THR A 58 1.00 13.96 -2.33
C THR A 58 1.69 15.23 -1.86
N GLU A 59 2.39 15.19 -0.72
CA GLU A 59 3.15 16.32 -0.20
C GLU A 59 4.26 16.76 -1.17
N ARG A 60 5.01 15.78 -1.70
CA ARG A 60 6.09 16.05 -2.66
C ARG A 60 5.56 16.67 -3.95
N ALA A 61 4.49 16.13 -4.52
CA ALA A 61 3.85 16.66 -5.73
C ALA A 61 3.37 18.11 -5.50
N ASN A 62 2.65 18.36 -4.41
CA ASN A 62 2.19 19.70 -4.05
C ASN A 62 3.33 20.70 -3.78
N ARG A 63 4.46 20.23 -3.24
CA ARG A 63 5.64 21.07 -3.04
C ARG A 63 6.25 21.50 -4.36
N TRP A 64 6.43 20.57 -5.30
CA TRP A 64 6.94 20.89 -6.63
C TRP A 64 6.00 21.81 -7.41
N TRP A 65 4.69 21.58 -7.30
CA TRP A 65 3.69 22.44 -7.90
C TRP A 65 3.79 23.88 -7.39
N ARG A 66 3.85 24.08 -6.06
CA ARG A 66 4.02 25.42 -5.48
C ARG A 66 5.29 26.10 -5.97
N MET A 67 6.41 25.39 -6.02
CA MET A 67 7.66 25.95 -6.54
C MET A 67 7.55 26.34 -8.03
N ALA A 68 6.84 25.55 -8.84
CA ALA A 68 6.60 25.87 -10.24
C ALA A 68 5.69 27.08 -10.41
N ALA A 69 4.60 27.14 -9.64
CA ALA A 69 3.68 28.27 -9.58
C ALA A 69 4.40 29.56 -9.20
N ASP A 70 5.21 29.54 -8.14
CA ASP A 70 6.00 30.70 -7.68
C ASP A 70 6.97 31.23 -8.75
N ASN A 71 7.46 30.36 -9.64
CA ASN A 71 8.32 30.79 -10.75
C ASN A 71 7.51 31.36 -11.92
N VAL A 72 6.35 30.78 -12.22
CA VAL A 72 5.44 31.27 -13.26
C VAL A 72 4.87 32.63 -12.88
N ASP A 73 4.50 32.85 -11.62
CA ASP A 73 3.92 34.11 -11.12
C ASP A 73 4.86 35.32 -11.26
N ARG A 74 6.18 35.08 -11.41
CA ARG A 74 7.16 36.13 -11.72
C ARG A 74 7.02 36.68 -13.15
N VAL A 75 6.29 35.99 -14.01
CA VAL A 75 6.03 36.37 -15.39
C VAL A 75 4.65 37.00 -15.44
N SER A 76 4.59 38.33 -15.43
CA SER A 76 3.37 39.14 -15.24
C SER A 76 2.23 38.91 -16.25
N TRP A 77 2.49 38.23 -17.37
CA TRP A 77 1.51 37.95 -18.42
C TRP A 77 1.06 36.48 -18.44
N LEU A 78 1.63 35.62 -17.60
CA LEU A 78 1.33 34.20 -17.55
C LEU A 78 0.56 33.88 -16.26
N GLU A 79 -0.63 33.33 -16.40
CA GLU A 79 -1.43 32.91 -15.25
C GLU A 79 -1.04 31.48 -14.82
N THR A 80 -0.94 31.26 -13.51
CA THR A 80 -0.73 29.92 -12.96
C THR A 80 -2.01 29.10 -13.08
N GLY A 81 -1.89 27.86 -13.58
CA GLY A 81 -3.02 26.93 -13.71
C GLY A 81 -3.57 26.42 -12.36
N ALA A 82 -4.62 25.60 -12.43
CA ALA A 82 -5.17 24.92 -11.26
C ALA A 82 -4.19 23.91 -10.65
N ALA A 83 -4.35 23.62 -9.36
CA ALA A 83 -3.57 22.60 -8.67
C ALA A 83 -3.73 21.22 -9.34
N PRO A 84 -2.70 20.36 -9.29
CA PRO A 84 -2.75 19.05 -9.93
C PRO A 84 -3.81 18.17 -9.24
N GLU A 85 -4.72 17.63 -10.04
CA GLU A 85 -5.67 16.62 -9.59
C GLU A 85 -5.08 15.20 -9.79
N PRO A 86 -5.48 14.23 -8.95
CA PRO A 86 -5.12 12.83 -9.16
C PRO A 86 -5.61 12.34 -10.54
N ILE A 87 -4.77 11.56 -11.21
CA ILE A 87 -5.10 10.98 -12.52
C ILE A 87 -5.47 9.50 -12.34
N ASP A 88 -6.73 9.15 -12.60
CA ASP A 88 -7.24 7.78 -12.41
C ASP A 88 -6.55 6.75 -13.32
N SER A 89 -6.01 7.18 -14.47
CA SER A 89 -5.29 6.31 -15.39
C SER A 89 -3.81 6.11 -15.03
N ALA A 90 -3.32 6.73 -13.95
CA ALA A 90 -1.92 6.59 -13.54
C ALA A 90 -1.65 5.17 -13.05
N ARG A 91 -0.52 4.60 -13.47
CA ARG A 91 -0.11 3.27 -13.01
C ARG A 91 0.71 3.39 -11.74
N GLY A 92 0.20 2.88 -10.62
CA GLY A 92 0.91 2.93 -9.34
C GLY A 92 2.31 2.28 -9.39
N GLU A 93 2.50 1.27 -10.23
CA GLU A 93 3.78 0.60 -10.45
C GLU A 93 4.88 1.51 -11.04
N TRP A 94 4.51 2.65 -11.62
CA TRP A 94 5.44 3.62 -12.21
C TRP A 94 5.66 4.86 -11.32
N LEU A 95 5.21 4.83 -10.07
CA LEU A 95 5.33 5.97 -9.16
C LEU A 95 6.76 6.52 -9.07
N ASP A 96 7.75 5.65 -8.86
CA ASP A 96 9.15 6.08 -8.75
C ASP A 96 9.64 6.77 -10.03
N ARG A 97 9.26 6.22 -11.19
CA ARG A 97 9.57 6.82 -12.49
C ARG A 97 8.92 8.20 -12.64
N TYR A 98 7.64 8.33 -12.27
CA TYR A 98 6.96 9.63 -12.30
C TYR A 98 7.67 10.64 -11.38
N LEU A 99 8.11 10.21 -10.19
CA LEU A 99 8.84 11.06 -9.24
C LEU A 99 10.24 11.47 -9.72
N GLU A 100 10.91 10.63 -10.49
CA GLU A 100 12.18 10.91 -11.14
C GLU A 100 12.03 11.95 -12.25
N ASP A 101 10.95 11.87 -13.03
CA ASP A 101 10.67 12.77 -14.15
C ASP A 101 10.32 14.22 -13.69
N ILE A 102 9.85 14.42 -12.46
CA ILE A 102 9.49 15.76 -11.96
C ILE A 102 10.67 16.75 -11.99
N ARG A 103 11.85 16.30 -11.54
CA ARG A 103 13.03 17.17 -11.43
C ARG A 103 13.52 17.71 -12.79
N PRO A 104 13.76 16.86 -13.82
CA PRO A 104 14.16 17.36 -15.14
C PRO A 104 13.08 18.26 -15.75
N THR A 105 11.80 17.90 -15.66
CA THR A 105 10.71 18.75 -16.18
C THR A 105 10.65 20.12 -15.48
N TYR A 106 10.85 20.17 -14.16
CA TYR A 106 10.94 21.44 -13.44
C TYR A 106 12.15 22.29 -13.86
N GLN A 107 13.30 21.66 -14.14
CA GLN A 107 14.47 22.38 -14.66
C GLN A 107 14.22 22.95 -16.05
N GLU A 108 13.57 22.19 -16.93
CA GLU A 108 13.14 22.66 -18.25
C GLU A 108 12.18 23.84 -18.15
N LEU A 109 11.19 23.78 -17.25
CA LEU A 109 10.28 24.89 -16.96
C LEU A 109 11.05 26.14 -16.55
N ASN A 110 11.98 26.03 -15.60
CA ASN A 110 12.78 27.17 -15.16
C ASN A 110 13.60 27.77 -16.30
N GLN A 111 14.22 26.93 -17.14
CA GLN A 111 14.99 27.42 -18.28
C GLN A 111 14.10 28.13 -19.30
N ALA A 112 12.89 27.62 -19.55
CA ALA A 112 11.92 28.25 -20.43
C ALA A 112 11.47 29.62 -19.89
N ILE A 113 11.16 29.72 -18.59
CA ILE A 113 10.80 30.98 -17.92
C ILE A 113 11.95 31.99 -18.02
N LEU A 114 13.19 31.57 -17.77
CA LEU A 114 14.36 32.45 -17.88
C LEU A 114 14.54 32.98 -19.31
N ASN A 115 14.38 32.11 -20.32
CA ASN A 115 14.50 32.49 -21.73
C ASN A 115 13.37 33.46 -22.16
N LEU A 116 12.15 33.25 -21.67
CA LEU A 116 11.01 34.14 -21.91
C LEU A 116 11.17 35.49 -21.21
N GLY A 117 11.60 35.48 -19.96
CA GLY A 117 11.87 36.71 -19.19
C GLY A 117 13.02 37.54 -19.74
N TRP A 118 13.99 36.92 -20.43
CA TRP A 118 15.04 37.64 -21.17
C TRP A 118 14.53 38.30 -22.45
N ARG A 119 13.55 37.70 -23.13
CA ARG A 119 12.95 38.24 -24.38
C ARG A 119 11.86 39.28 -24.15
N ALA A 120 11.35 39.40 -22.92
CA ALA A 120 10.35 40.40 -22.54
C ALA A 120 10.97 41.76 -22.11
N ARG A 121 12.32 41.88 -22.12
CA ARG A 121 13.06 43.13 -21.99
C ARG A 121 13.52 43.62 -23.35
#